data_AF-A0A7S3M1E1-F1
#
_entry.id   AF-A0A7S3M1E1-F1
#
_cell.length_a   1.000
_cell.length_b   1.000
_cell.length_c   1.000
_cell.angle_alpha   90.00
_cell.angle_beta   90.00
_cell.angle_gamma   90.00
#
_symmetry.space_group_name_H-M   'P 1'
#
loop_
_entity.id
_entity.type
_entity.pdbx_description
1 polymer ?
#
loop_
_entity_poly.entity_id
_entity_poly.type
_entity_poly.pdbx_seq_one_letter_code
_entity_poly.pdbx_strand_id
1 'polypeptide(L)'
;TEKILVSGLKPVPSFFVILLAYWLVHYCFASQVAHVSALYQPFLLMLIQTGTPGLPAALALAFASNLFMTMTPYASAQSAVLMGDGYITQGEWYKCGFVYMIFYIVLWIT
;
A
#
# COMPACT_ATOMS: atom_id res chain seq x y z
N THR A 1 25.89 -1.49 -10.41
CA THR A 1 24.44 -1.37 -10.19
C THR A 1 24.20 -0.12 -9.38
N GLU A 2 23.77 0.95 -10.02
CA GLU A 2 23.55 2.24 -9.34
C GLU A 2 22.38 2.09 -8.37
N LYS A 3 22.59 2.45 -7.09
CA LYS A 3 21.52 2.42 -6.09
C LYS A 3 20.57 3.57 -6.39
N ILE A 4 19.29 3.28 -6.60
CA ILE A 4 18.28 4.32 -6.67
C ILE A 4 18.04 4.80 -5.25
N LEU A 5 18.68 5.93 -4.91
CA LEU A 5 18.36 6.69 -3.73
C LEU A 5 17.38 7.77 -4.16
N VAL A 6 16.16 7.75 -3.63
CA VAL A 6 15.19 8.81 -3.91
C VAL A 6 15.85 10.12 -3.48
N SER A 7 16.13 11.03 -4.43
CA SER A 7 16.75 12.34 -4.19
C SER A 7 18.01 12.37 -3.30
N GLY A 8 18.85 11.33 -3.33
CA GLY A 8 20.06 11.24 -2.51
C GLY A 8 19.82 10.85 -1.03
N LEU A 9 18.61 10.40 -0.70
CA LEU A 9 18.28 9.89 0.63
C LEU A 9 19.04 8.60 0.97
N LYS A 10 19.23 8.34 2.27
CA LYS A 10 19.75 7.03 2.72
C LYS A 10 18.80 5.89 2.29
N PRO A 11 19.28 4.63 2.22
CA PRO A 11 18.48 3.47 1.81
C PRO A 11 17.15 3.30 2.58
N VAL A 12 17.19 3.48 3.91
CA VAL A 12 16.03 3.29 4.78
C VAL A 12 14.90 4.29 4.49
N PRO A 13 15.16 5.62 4.43
CA PRO A 13 14.14 6.57 3.99
C PRO A 13 13.59 6.30 2.58
N SER A 14 14.45 5.90 1.64
CA SER A 14 14.04 5.60 0.26
C SER A 14 13.04 4.43 0.21
N PHE A 15 13.26 3.39 1.01
CA PHE A 15 12.35 2.26 1.15
C PHE A 15 10.95 2.70 1.57
N PHE A 16 10.84 3.50 2.64
CA PHE A 16 9.55 3.97 3.15
C PHE A 16 8.84 4.90 2.15
N VAL A 17 9.57 5.76 1.45
CA VAL A 17 8.99 6.66 0.44
C VAL A 17 8.40 5.86 -0.72
N ILE A 18 9.12 4.85 -1.23
CA ILE A 18 8.63 3.98 -2.31
C ILE A 18 7.40 3.18 -1.86
N LEU A 19 7.42 2.65 -0.64
CA LEU A 19 6.30 1.90 -0.08
C LEU A 19 5.06 2.79 0.12
N LEU A 20 5.26 4.02 0.60
CA LEU A 20 4.18 4.99 0.76
C LEU A 20 3.61 5.41 -0.60
N ALA A 21 4.47 5.65 -1.60
CA ALA A 21 4.02 5.96 -2.95
C ALA A 21 3.20 4.81 -3.56
N TYR A 22 3.65 3.55 -3.39
CA TYR A 22 2.90 2.36 -3.82
C TYR A 22 1.51 2.34 -3.19
N TRP A 23 1.41 2.65 -1.91
CA TRP A 23 0.14 2.66 -1.20
C TRP A 23 -0.77 3.81 -1.65
N LEU A 24 -0.25 5.03 -1.78
CA LEU A 24 -1.03 6.22 -2.17
C LEU A 24 -1.56 6.15 -3.60
N VAL A 25 -0.82 5.56 -4.53
CA VAL A 25 -1.28 5.41 -5.93
C VAL A 25 -2.57 4.59 -5.99
N HIS A 26 -2.83 3.73 -5.01
CA HIS A 26 -4.05 2.94 -4.96
C HIS A 26 -5.33 3.77 -4.88
N TYR A 27 -5.29 5.02 -4.39
CA TYR A 27 -6.46 5.92 -4.44
C TYR A 27 -7.01 6.13 -5.87
N CYS A 28 -6.15 5.97 -6.88
CA CYS A 28 -6.50 6.08 -8.30
C CYS A 28 -7.02 4.77 -8.90
N PHE A 29 -7.05 3.67 -8.15
CA PHE A 29 -7.45 2.35 -8.62
C PHE A 29 -8.75 1.91 -7.93
N ALA A 30 -9.67 1.36 -8.72
CA ALA A 30 -10.89 0.73 -8.22
C ALA A 30 -10.73 -0.78 -7.96
N SER A 31 -9.53 -1.33 -8.18
CA SER A 31 -9.27 -2.77 -8.05
C SER A 31 -7.87 -3.04 -7.51
N GLN A 32 -7.83 -3.80 -6.42
CA GLN A 32 -6.59 -4.36 -5.84
C GLN A 32 -5.82 -5.19 -6.87
N VAL A 33 -6.51 -6.05 -7.63
CA VAL A 33 -5.85 -6.94 -8.61
C VAL A 33 -5.22 -6.12 -9.74
N ALA A 34 -5.94 -5.11 -10.26
CA ALA A 34 -5.42 -4.25 -11.32
C ALA A 34 -4.20 -3.44 -10.87
N HIS A 35 -4.23 -2.94 -9.62
CA HIS A 35 -3.10 -2.23 -9.03
C HIS A 35 -1.88 -3.13 -8.88
N VAL A 36 -2.04 -4.31 -8.28
CA VAL A 36 -0.95 -5.28 -8.07
C VAL A 36 -0.41 -5.77 -9.41
N SER A 37 -1.27 -6.10 -10.38
CA SER A 37 -0.83 -6.57 -11.70
C SER A 37 -0.01 -5.54 -12.47
N ALA A 38 -0.32 -4.24 -12.31
CA ALA A 38 0.37 -3.17 -13.01
C ALA A 38 1.64 -2.68 -12.29
N LEU A 39 1.59 -2.56 -10.96
CA LEU A 39 2.57 -1.80 -10.20
C LEU A 39 3.45 -2.64 -9.27
N TYR A 40 3.11 -3.89 -8.98
CA TYR A 40 3.91 -4.69 -8.04
C TYR A 40 5.35 -4.93 -8.53
N GLN A 41 5.50 -5.37 -9.78
CA GLN A 41 6.82 -5.63 -10.37
C GLN A 41 7.72 -4.40 -10.45
N PRO A 42 7.29 -3.24 -11.00
CA PRO A 42 8.14 -2.06 -11.07
C PRO A 42 8.53 -1.53 -9.68
N PHE A 43 7.62 -1.55 -8.70
CA PHE A 43 7.94 -1.12 -7.34
C PHE A 43 8.88 -2.08 -6.61
N LEU A 44 8.76 -3.39 -6.84
CA LEU A 44 9.68 -4.38 -6.27
C LEU A 44 11.11 -4.15 -6.78
N LEU A 45 11.28 -3.87 -8.07
CA LEU A 45 12.58 -3.55 -8.64
C LEU A 45 13.16 -2.25 -8.04
N MET A 46 12.34 -1.21 -7.88
CA MET A 46 12.77 0.03 -7.22
C MET A 46 13.22 -0.21 -5.77
N LEU A 47 12.51 -1.03 -5.00
CA LEU A 47 12.90 -1.39 -3.63
C LEU A 47 14.22 -2.16 -3.59
N ILE A 48 14.42 -3.13 -4.48
CA ILE A 48 15.69 -3.88 -4.56
C ILE A 48 16.85 -2.95 -4.91
N GLN A 49 16.62 -1.96 -5.77
CA GLN A 49 17.61 -0.96 -6.15
C GLN A 49 18.00 0.01 -5.01
N THR A 50 17.18 0.13 -3.95
CA THR A 50 17.59 0.87 -2.74
C THR A 50 18.63 0.10 -1.90
N GLY A 51 18.87 -1.18 -2.20
CA GLY A 51 19.71 -2.09 -1.42
C GLY A 51 18.93 -2.97 -0.44
N THR A 52 17.59 -2.96 -0.51
CA THR A 52 16.75 -3.86 0.28
C THR A 52 16.82 -5.29 -0.29
N PRO A 53 17.02 -6.33 0.54
CA PRO A 53 16.99 -7.71 0.06
C PRO A 53 15.63 -8.06 -0.59
N GLY A 54 15.64 -8.92 -1.61
CA GLY A 54 14.44 -9.18 -2.43
C GLY A 54 13.24 -9.74 -1.65
N LEU A 55 13.46 -10.66 -0.71
CA LEU A 55 12.39 -11.24 0.11
C LEU A 55 11.66 -10.20 0.97
N PRO A 56 12.34 -9.40 1.82
CA PRO A 56 11.65 -8.37 2.60
C PRO A 56 11.01 -7.28 1.74
N ALA A 57 11.58 -6.95 0.58
CA ALA A 57 10.95 -6.02 -0.36
C ALA A 57 9.62 -6.56 -0.93
N ALA A 58 9.59 -7.84 -1.30
CA ALA A 58 8.37 -8.50 -1.78
C ALA A 58 7.30 -8.60 -0.67
N LEU A 59 7.70 -9.02 0.53
CA LEU A 59 6.80 -9.09 1.67
C LEU A 59 6.24 -7.70 2.02
N ALA A 60 7.06 -6.66 2.00
CA ALA A 60 6.62 -5.30 2.28
C ALA A 60 5.50 -4.84 1.33
N LEU A 61 5.66 -5.05 0.03
CA LEU A 61 4.64 -4.72 -0.96
C LEU A 61 3.38 -5.58 -0.83
N ALA A 62 3.54 -6.88 -0.56
CA ALA A 62 2.41 -7.78 -0.36
C ALA A 62 1.57 -7.36 0.85
N PHE A 63 2.24 -7.05 1.96
CA PHE A 63 1.63 -6.52 3.16
C PHE A 63 0.94 -5.18 2.88
N ALA A 64 1.63 -4.21 2.27
CA ALA A 64 1.03 -2.92 1.90
C ALA A 64 -0.22 -3.05 1.01
N SER A 65 -0.30 -4.10 0.18
CA SER A 65 -1.48 -4.36 -0.64
C SER A 65 -2.72 -4.76 0.17
N ASN A 66 -2.56 -5.37 1.35
CA ASN A 66 -3.69 -5.73 2.20
C ASN A 66 -4.38 -4.49 2.82
N LEU A 67 -3.72 -3.34 2.84
CA LEU A 67 -4.28 -2.09 3.34
C LEU A 67 -5.23 -1.40 2.36
N PHE A 68 -5.29 -1.84 1.10
CA PHE A 68 -6.08 -1.17 0.07
C PHE A 68 -7.57 -1.13 0.38
N MET A 69 -8.10 -2.20 0.99
CA MET A 69 -9.52 -2.33 1.31
C MET A 69 -10.05 -1.18 2.17
N THR A 70 -9.21 -0.55 2.99
CA THR A 70 -9.66 0.48 3.93
C THR A 70 -9.48 1.91 3.41
N MET A 71 -9.00 2.10 2.18
CA MET A 71 -8.68 3.42 1.64
C MET A 71 -9.90 4.14 1.08
N THR A 72 -10.64 3.48 0.18
CA THR A 72 -11.87 4.03 -0.40
C THR A 72 -12.94 2.95 -0.44
N PRO A 73 -14.22 3.34 -0.39
CA PRO A 73 -15.34 2.38 -0.45
C PRO A 73 -15.36 1.53 -1.73
N TYR A 74 -14.63 1.93 -2.77
CA TYR A 74 -14.55 1.25 -4.05
C TYR A 74 -13.16 0.64 -4.34
N ALA A 75 -12.21 0.70 -3.39
CA ALA A 75 -10.83 0.21 -3.60
C ALA A 75 -10.77 -1.30 -3.88
N SER A 76 -11.76 -2.05 -3.38
CA SER A 76 -11.88 -3.49 -3.57
C SER A 76 -13.30 -3.93 -3.85
N ALA A 77 -13.45 -5.11 -4.48
CA ALA A 77 -14.75 -5.72 -4.70
C ALA A 77 -15.49 -5.97 -3.38
N GLN A 78 -14.78 -6.42 -2.34
CA GLN A 78 -15.35 -6.65 -1.02
C GLN A 78 -15.86 -5.34 -0.38
N SER A 79 -15.07 -4.27 -0.52
CA SER A 79 -15.42 -2.93 -0.04
C SER A 79 -16.68 -2.40 -0.74
N ALA A 80 -16.75 -2.54 -2.06
CA ALA A 80 -17.88 -2.08 -2.85
C ALA A 80 -19.18 -2.81 -2.50
N VAL A 81 -19.10 -4.13 -2.25
CA VAL A 81 -20.25 -4.94 -1.81
C VAL A 81 -20.74 -4.50 -0.43
N LEU A 82 -19.82 -4.33 0.54
CA LEU A 82 -20.18 -3.90 1.90
C LEU A 82 -20.80 -2.49 1.94
N MET A 83 -20.35 -1.59 1.06
CA MET A 83 -20.95 -0.27 0.92
C MET A 83 -22.33 -0.31 0.26
N GLY A 84 -22.57 -1.28 -0.63
CA GLY A 84 -23.82 -1.46 -1.35
C GLY A 84 -24.99 -1.94 -0.48
N ASP A 85 -24.71 -2.63 0.63
CA ASP A 85 -25.75 -3.14 1.54
C ASP A 85 -26.40 -2.04 2.41
N GLY A 86 -25.83 -0.82 2.45
CA GLY A 86 -26.40 0.31 3.20
C GLY A 86 -26.21 0.26 4.73
N TYR A 87 -25.49 -0.74 5.25
CA TYR A 87 -25.19 -0.83 6.70
C TYR A 87 -24.14 0.17 7.18
N ILE A 88 -23.28 0.67 6.30
CA ILE A 88 -22.14 1.52 6.65
C ILE A 88 -22.18 2.78 5.79
N THR A 89 -22.08 3.94 6.42
CA THR A 89 -21.99 5.22 5.71
C THR A 89 -20.57 5.49 5.22
N GLN A 90 -20.42 6.36 4.21
CA GLN A 90 -19.10 6.76 3.71
C GLN A 90 -18.22 7.39 4.79
N GLY A 91 -18.80 8.18 5.70
CA GLY A 91 -18.05 8.75 6.82
C GLY A 91 -17.54 7.70 7.80
N GLU A 92 -18.31 6.64 8.06
CA GLU A 92 -17.88 5.53 8.92
C GLU A 92 -16.79 4.70 8.27
N TRP A 93 -16.86 4.50 6.94
CA TRP A 93 -15.83 3.79 6.20
C TRP A 93 -14.45 4.41 6.39
N TYR A 94 -14.34 5.73 6.20
CA TYR A 94 -13.08 6.46 6.38
C TYR A 94 -12.59 6.46 7.83
N LYS A 95 -13.50 6.51 8.82
CA LYS A 95 -13.14 6.40 10.24
C LYS A 95 -12.56 5.02 10.55
N CYS A 96 -13.21 3.95 10.10
CA CYS A 96 -12.72 2.58 10.25
C CYS A 96 -11.37 2.40 9.54
N GLY A 97 -11.21 2.96 8.34
CA GLY A 97 -9.95 2.89 7.63
C GLY A 97 -8.81 3.64 8.28
N PHE A 98 -9.09 4.77 8.93
CA PHE A 98 -8.09 5.48 9.74
C PHE A 98 -7.63 4.66 10.96
N VAL A 99 -8.56 4.02 11.67
CA VAL A 99 -8.22 3.12 12.79
C VAL A 99 -7.38 1.94 12.32
N TYR A 100 -7.74 1.35 11.18
CA TYR A 100 -7.01 0.23 10.59
C TYR A 100 -5.59 0.64 10.16
N MET A 101 -5.42 1.82 9.58
CA MET A 101 -4.11 2.38 9.24
C MET A 101 -3.21 2.49 10.47
N ILE A 102 -3.72 3.02 11.59
CA ILE A 102 -2.96 3.14 12.85
C ILE A 102 -2.56 1.76 13.35
N PHE A 103 -3.51 0.83 13.45
CA PHE A 103 -3.28 -0.53 13.93
C PHE A 103 -2.19 -1.23 13.10
N TYR A 104 -2.25 -1.05 11.78
CA TYR A 104 -1.31 -1.65 10.87
C TYR A 104 0.10 -1.06 10.99
N ILE A 105 0.24 0.25 11.18
CA ILE A 105 1.54 0.89 11.45
C ILE A 105 2.15 0.35 12.75
N VAL A 106 1.32 0.17 13.80
CA VAL A 106 1.78 -0.42 15.06
C VAL A 106 2.29 -1.84 14.85
N LEU A 107 1.53 -2.69 14.15
CA LEU A 107 1.94 -4.06 13.84
C LEU A 107 3.24 -4.15 13.01
N TRP A 108 3.49 -3.18 12.15
CA TRP A 108 4.70 -3.15 11.33
C TRP A 108 5.96 -2.72 12.09
N ILE A 109 5.78 -1.98 13.20
CA ILE A 109 6.88 -1.45 14.01
C ILE A 109 7.30 -2.46 15.11
N THR A 110 6.37 -3.28 15.58
CA THR A 110 6.61 -4.35 16.58
C THR A 110 7.17 -5.62 15.95
#